data_AF-A0A350VZH5-F1
#
_entry.id   AF-A0A350VZH5-F1
#
_cell.length_a   1.000
_cell.length_b   1.000
_cell.length_c   1.000
_cell.angle_alpha   90.00
_cell.angle_beta   90.00
_cell.angle_gamma   90.00
#
_symmetry.space_group_name_H-M   'P 1'
#
loop_
_entity.id
_entity.type
_entity.pdbx_description
1 polymer ?
#
loop_
_entity_poly.entity_id
_entity_poly.type
_entity_poly.pdbx_seq_one_letter_code
_entity_poly.pdbx_strand_id
1 'polypeptide(L)'
;MKKTSNKQTINYHSKGYEKYAKKDKEAKQASKSKPVKPAKPKEGSFLYLLPEEISARQLHDGLDFLDAKQLEVWTELNLFEVTADEGTITFEDMRDNLGEEDFGTLAGMGMKKVYAVDYYLSDNGILRKVMETLISKFGGKIGSDTEDFQPFVKVNEI
;
A
#
# COMPACT_ATOMS: atom_id res chain seq x y z
N MET A 1 36.79 -67.91 5.22
CA MET A 1 35.77 -68.51 6.12
C MET A 1 34.40 -67.88 5.83
N LYS A 2 33.38 -68.74 5.61
CA LYS A 2 31.90 -68.61 5.76
C LYS A 2 31.18 -67.40 5.08
N LYS A 3 30.50 -67.56 3.93
CA LYS A 3 29.14 -68.11 3.64
C LYS A 3 27.94 -67.16 3.91
N THR A 4 27.50 -66.51 2.82
CA THR A 4 26.13 -66.29 2.26
C THR A 4 24.82 -66.48 3.06
N SER A 5 23.86 -65.59 2.70
CA SER A 5 22.43 -65.79 2.35
C SER A 5 21.29 -65.66 3.38
N ASN A 6 20.51 -64.58 3.20
CA ASN A 6 19.12 -64.52 2.68
C ASN A 6 18.00 -65.41 3.29
N LYS A 7 16.92 -64.77 3.81
CA LYS A 7 15.48 -65.06 3.56
C LYS A 7 14.56 -64.17 4.42
N GLN A 8 13.70 -63.35 3.79
CA GLN A 8 12.24 -63.50 3.59
C GLN A 8 11.37 -63.19 4.82
N THR A 9 10.62 -62.05 4.79
CA THR A 9 9.13 -61.94 4.60
C THR A 9 8.34 -62.66 5.69
N ILE A 10 7.31 -62.15 6.36
CA ILE A 10 6.09 -61.42 5.97
C ILE A 10 5.39 -61.17 7.32
N ASN A 11 4.54 -60.14 7.48
CA ASN A 11 3.41 -60.32 8.39
C ASN A 11 2.18 -59.50 8.02
N TYR A 12 1.06 -60.15 8.29
CA TYR A 12 -0.23 -60.04 7.64
C TYR A 12 -1.08 -58.86 8.12
N HIS A 13 -1.93 -58.40 7.19
CA HIS A 13 -3.11 -57.59 7.41
C HIS A 13 -4.16 -58.40 8.20
N SER A 14 -4.68 -57.89 9.32
CA SER A 14 -5.89 -58.42 9.96
C SER A 14 -7.06 -57.44 9.80
N LYS A 15 -8.16 -57.98 9.27
CA LYS A 15 -9.45 -57.31 9.01
C LYS A 15 -10.24 -57.07 10.31
N GLY A 16 -11.31 -56.24 10.20
CA GLY A 16 -12.32 -55.85 11.21
C GLY A 16 -12.91 -57.00 12.04
N TYR A 17 -13.75 -56.80 13.06
CA TYR A 17 -15.10 -56.20 13.12
C TYR A 17 -15.44 -55.93 14.60
N GLU A 18 -15.80 -54.69 14.97
CA GLU A 18 -17.14 -54.23 15.39
C GLU A 18 -17.60 -54.49 16.85
N LYS A 19 -18.09 -53.40 17.46
CA LYS A 19 -19.13 -53.27 18.51
C LYS A 19 -18.70 -53.49 19.96
N TYR A 20 -18.74 -52.42 20.78
CA TYR A 20 -19.79 -52.17 21.80
C TYR A 20 -19.80 -50.67 22.16
N ALA A 21 -20.96 -50.05 22.07
CA ALA A 21 -21.20 -48.65 22.42
C ALA A 21 -21.28 -48.44 23.94
N LYS A 22 -20.81 -47.27 24.42
CA LYS A 22 -21.52 -46.44 25.43
C LYS A 22 -20.79 -45.10 25.75
N LYS A 23 -21.50 -44.01 25.43
CA LYS A 23 -21.83 -42.85 26.28
C LYS A 23 -20.82 -41.69 26.46
N ASP A 24 -21.10 -40.63 25.71
CA ASP A 24 -21.18 -39.20 26.09
C ASP A 24 -20.25 -38.66 27.20
N LYS A 25 -19.30 -37.80 26.78
CA LYS A 25 -19.11 -36.46 27.35
C LYS A 25 -18.66 -35.51 26.24
N GLU A 26 -19.56 -34.61 25.84
CA GLU A 26 -19.22 -33.41 25.06
C GLU A 26 -18.18 -32.58 25.85
N ALA A 27 -16.92 -32.63 25.45
CA ALA A 27 -16.00 -31.56 25.74
C ALA A 27 -16.27 -30.46 24.71
N LYS A 28 -17.18 -29.53 25.03
CA LYS A 28 -17.27 -28.25 24.33
C LYS A 28 -15.94 -27.53 24.55
N GLN A 29 -15.03 -27.72 23.61
CA GLN A 29 -13.81 -26.95 23.49
C GLN A 29 -14.24 -25.55 23.03
N ALA A 30 -14.56 -24.69 24.00
CA ALA A 30 -14.71 -23.27 23.75
C ALA A 30 -13.36 -22.77 23.26
N SER A 31 -13.20 -22.65 21.94
CA SER A 31 -12.10 -21.94 21.33
C SER A 31 -12.22 -20.49 21.78
N LYS A 32 -11.44 -20.11 22.79
CA LYS A 32 -11.19 -18.71 23.09
C LYS A 32 -10.47 -18.16 21.86
N SER A 33 -11.23 -17.54 20.96
CA SER A 33 -10.68 -16.74 19.86
C SER A 33 -9.76 -15.71 20.50
N LYS A 34 -8.47 -15.78 20.15
CA LYS A 34 -7.54 -14.70 20.50
C LYS A 34 -8.12 -13.41 19.91
N PRO A 35 -8.06 -12.27 20.62
CA PRO A 35 -8.46 -11.00 20.05
C PRO A 35 -7.64 -10.78 18.78
N VAL A 36 -8.34 -10.75 17.64
CA VAL A 36 -7.74 -10.38 16.35
C VAL A 36 -7.40 -8.91 16.51
N LYS A 37 -6.10 -8.58 16.52
CA LYS A 37 -5.68 -7.18 16.44
C LYS A 37 -6.32 -6.60 15.17
N PRO A 38 -6.91 -5.38 15.22
CA PRO A 38 -7.42 -4.75 14.01
C PRO A 38 -6.31 -4.77 12.95
N ALA A 39 -6.66 -5.19 11.74
CA ALA A 39 -5.72 -5.17 10.63
C ALA A 39 -5.27 -3.72 10.42
N LYS A 40 -3.97 -3.52 10.12
CA LYS A 40 -3.51 -2.21 9.70
C LYS A 40 -4.28 -1.79 8.43
N PRO A 41 -4.67 -0.51 8.30
CA PRO A 41 -5.23 -0.01 7.06
C PRO A 41 -4.29 -0.30 5.88
N LYS A 42 -4.85 -0.52 4.69
CA LYS A 42 -4.05 -0.69 3.48
C LYS A 42 -3.60 0.68 2.99
N GLU A 43 -2.34 0.78 2.64
CA GLU A 43 -1.70 1.99 2.13
C GLU A 43 -1.53 1.89 0.61
N GLY A 44 -1.52 3.04 -0.06
CA GLY A 44 -1.18 3.20 -1.46
C GLY A 44 -0.18 4.35 -1.61
N SER A 45 0.52 4.38 -2.74
CA SER A 45 1.44 5.47 -3.06
C SER A 45 1.60 5.69 -4.55
N PHE A 46 1.95 6.92 -4.92
CA PHE A 46 2.31 7.30 -6.29
C PHE A 46 3.24 8.52 -6.27
N LEU A 47 3.82 8.85 -7.44
CA LEU A 47 4.57 10.08 -7.67
C LEU A 47 3.69 11.11 -8.35
N TYR A 48 3.71 12.35 -7.86
CA TYR A 48 3.12 13.50 -8.55
C TYR A 48 4.23 14.34 -9.18
N LEU A 49 4.31 14.29 -10.51
CA LEU A 49 5.32 14.97 -11.31
C LEU A 49 4.76 16.29 -11.84
N LEU A 50 5.43 17.39 -11.54
CA LEU A 50 4.99 18.75 -11.83
C LEU A 50 5.91 19.41 -12.88
N PRO A 51 5.34 20.14 -13.86
CA PRO A 51 6.11 20.82 -14.89
C PRO A 51 6.83 22.08 -14.38
N GLU A 52 6.43 22.56 -13.20
CA GLU A 52 6.97 23.76 -12.56
C GLU A 52 7.44 23.46 -11.14
N GLU A 53 8.32 24.32 -10.61
CA GLU A 53 8.79 24.26 -9.21
C GLU A 53 7.69 24.77 -8.28
N ILE A 54 6.75 23.89 -7.93
CA ILE A 54 5.64 24.18 -7.01
C ILE A 54 6.03 23.67 -5.62
N SER A 55 6.00 24.56 -4.63
CA SER A 55 6.26 24.23 -3.22
C SER A 55 5.04 23.60 -2.53
N ALA A 56 5.26 22.92 -1.41
CA ALA A 56 4.22 22.37 -0.55
C ALA A 56 3.24 23.44 -0.08
N ARG A 57 3.75 24.66 0.18
CA ARG A 57 2.92 25.81 0.50
C ARG A 57 1.98 26.20 -0.65
N GLN A 58 2.44 26.14 -1.89
CA GLN A 58 1.59 26.41 -3.05
C GLN A 58 0.55 25.30 -3.28
N LEU A 59 0.90 24.02 -3.03
CA LEU A 59 -0.08 22.93 -3.06
C LEU A 59 -1.19 23.17 -2.02
N HIS A 60 -0.81 23.48 -0.78
CA HIS A 60 -1.72 23.87 0.29
C HIS A 60 -2.65 25.02 -0.15
N ASP A 61 -2.09 26.14 -0.62
CA ASP A 61 -2.88 27.32 -1.03
C ASP A 61 -3.79 27.03 -2.23
N GLY A 62 -3.52 25.96 -2.99
CA GLY A 62 -4.35 25.48 -4.07
C GLY A 62 -5.66 24.80 -3.64
N LEU A 63 -5.78 24.39 -2.37
CA LEU A 63 -6.88 23.55 -1.85
C LEU A 63 -7.88 24.33 -1.00
N ASP A 64 -8.41 25.42 -1.57
CA ASP A 64 -9.39 26.34 -0.97
C ASP A 64 -10.73 25.70 -0.52
N PHE A 65 -11.04 24.49 -0.99
CA PHE A 65 -12.24 23.76 -0.59
C PHE A 65 -12.09 22.98 0.72
N LEU A 66 -10.88 22.88 1.27
CA LEU A 66 -10.60 22.24 2.56
C LEU A 66 -10.54 23.27 3.69
N ASP A 67 -10.92 22.84 4.89
CA ASP A 67 -10.74 23.65 6.09
C ASP A 67 -9.24 23.75 6.41
N ALA A 68 -8.77 24.94 6.83
CA ALA A 68 -7.38 25.16 7.20
C ALA A 68 -6.88 24.17 8.27
N LYS A 69 -7.76 23.66 9.14
CA LYS A 69 -7.40 22.63 10.13
C LYS A 69 -7.09 21.26 9.53
N GLN A 70 -7.47 21.01 8.28
CA GLN A 70 -7.19 19.77 7.56
C GLN A 70 -5.87 19.83 6.79
N LEU A 71 -5.22 20.98 6.75
CA LEU A 71 -4.04 21.22 5.93
C LEU A 71 -2.86 21.55 6.82
N GLU A 72 -1.73 20.89 6.60
CA GLU A 72 -0.49 21.17 7.33
C GLU A 72 0.68 21.25 6.36
N VAL A 73 1.60 22.21 6.56
CA VAL A 73 2.79 22.38 5.73
C VAL A 73 4.02 22.48 6.62
N TRP A 74 4.99 21.61 6.34
CA TRP A 74 6.29 21.57 7.01
C TRP A 74 7.30 22.17 6.05
N THR A 75 7.58 23.47 6.21
CA THR A 75 8.28 24.27 5.20
C THR A 75 9.72 23.81 5.00
N GLU A 76 10.39 23.40 6.07
CA GLU A 76 11.78 22.94 6.08
C GLU A 76 11.98 21.64 5.28
N LEU A 77 10.96 20.77 5.27
CA LEU A 77 10.97 19.52 4.51
C LEU A 77 10.27 19.66 3.15
N ASN A 78 9.69 20.84 2.88
CA ASN A 78 8.78 21.06 1.76
C ASN A 78 7.72 19.95 1.66
N LEU A 79 7.16 19.56 2.81
CA LEU A 79 6.17 18.49 2.96
C LEU A 79 4.79 19.10 3.22
N PHE A 80 3.76 18.52 2.61
CA PHE A 80 2.38 18.95 2.74
C PHE A 80 1.49 17.77 3.13
N GLU A 81 0.58 17.95 4.10
CA GLU A 81 -0.36 16.92 4.52
C GLU A 81 -1.82 17.40 4.41
N VAL A 82 -2.68 16.46 4.01
CA VAL A 82 -4.14 16.58 4.10
C VAL A 82 -4.65 15.56 5.11
N THR A 83 -5.30 16.03 6.17
CA THR A 83 -6.03 15.17 7.10
C THR A 83 -7.33 14.66 6.45
N ALA A 84 -7.43 13.35 6.35
CA ALA A 84 -8.56 12.59 5.84
C ALA A 84 -9.31 11.87 7.00
N ASP A 85 -10.25 10.99 6.66
CA ASP A 85 -11.10 10.33 7.67
C ASP A 85 -10.32 9.25 8.46
N GLU A 86 -9.50 8.44 7.77
CA GLU A 86 -8.75 7.33 8.39
C GLU A 86 -7.28 7.69 8.69
N GLY A 87 -6.72 8.68 8.00
CA GLY A 87 -5.37 9.16 8.27
C GLY A 87 -5.00 10.42 7.51
N THR A 88 -3.82 10.42 6.90
CA THR A 88 -3.30 11.57 6.16
C THR A 88 -2.94 11.17 4.74
N ILE A 89 -3.08 12.13 3.82
CA ILE A 89 -2.45 12.09 2.50
C ILE A 89 -1.23 12.99 2.59
N THR A 90 -0.05 12.44 2.41
CA THR A 90 1.22 13.19 2.50
C THR A 90 1.75 13.47 1.10
N PHE A 91 2.41 14.61 0.93
CA PHE A 91 3.13 15.01 -0.27
C PHE A 91 4.54 15.37 0.17
N GLU A 92 5.47 14.43 0.05
CA GLU A 92 6.87 14.57 0.46
C GLU A 92 7.76 14.91 -0.75
N ASP A 93 8.65 15.89 -0.58
CA ASP A 93 9.55 16.33 -1.64
C ASP A 93 10.63 15.27 -1.93
N MET A 94 10.67 14.78 -3.16
CA MET A 94 11.62 13.74 -3.57
C MET A 94 13.00 14.29 -3.95
N ARG A 95 13.23 15.61 -3.89
CA ARG A 95 14.45 16.24 -4.40
C ARG A 95 15.74 15.58 -3.89
N ASP A 96 15.80 15.27 -2.60
CA ASP A 96 17.00 14.71 -1.97
C ASP A 96 17.16 13.19 -2.20
N ASN A 97 16.10 12.53 -2.70
CA ASN A 97 16.07 11.10 -3.01
C ASN A 97 16.42 10.80 -4.48
N LEU A 98 16.45 11.81 -5.34
CA LEU A 98 16.69 11.66 -6.78
C LEU A 98 18.17 11.85 -7.14
N GLY A 99 18.68 10.99 -8.02
CA GLY A 99 20.03 11.06 -8.57
C GLY A 99 20.11 11.92 -9.84
N GLU A 100 21.33 12.13 -10.35
CA GLU A 100 21.57 12.92 -11.58
C GLU A 100 20.84 12.34 -12.81
N GLU A 101 20.79 11.01 -12.93
CA GLU A 101 20.07 10.34 -14.03
C GLU A 101 18.56 10.59 -13.96
N ASP A 102 17.99 10.59 -12.76
CA ASP A 102 16.57 10.88 -12.55
C ASP A 102 16.25 12.31 -12.99
N PHE A 103 17.10 13.28 -12.63
CA PHE A 103 16.93 14.67 -13.08
C PHE A 103 17.02 14.80 -14.59
N GLY A 104 17.92 14.07 -15.25
CA GLY A 104 18.01 14.03 -16.71
C GLY A 104 16.72 13.49 -17.34
N THR A 105 16.17 12.41 -16.77
CA THR A 105 14.92 11.80 -17.22
C THR A 105 13.73 12.73 -17.02
N LEU A 106 13.59 13.33 -15.83
CA LEU A 106 12.54 14.30 -15.49
C LEU A 106 12.59 15.52 -16.42
N ALA A 107 13.79 16.07 -16.65
CA ALA A 107 13.99 17.19 -17.57
C ALA A 107 13.58 16.83 -19.00
N GLY A 108 13.93 15.61 -19.46
CA GLY A 108 13.50 15.09 -20.77
C GLY A 108 11.97 14.97 -20.90
N MET A 109 11.26 14.77 -19.79
CA MET A 109 9.79 14.76 -19.73
C MET A 109 9.17 16.14 -19.48
N GLY A 110 9.98 17.18 -19.31
CA GLY A 110 9.52 18.53 -18.97
C GLY A 110 9.01 18.67 -17.54
N MET A 111 9.47 17.81 -16.62
CA MET A 111 9.11 17.83 -15.20
C MET A 111 10.25 18.45 -14.38
N LYS A 112 9.90 19.31 -13.43
CA LYS A 112 10.87 20.03 -12.57
C LYS A 112 10.79 19.58 -11.11
N LYS A 113 9.58 19.26 -10.65
CA LYS A 113 9.29 18.88 -9.27
C LYS A 113 8.61 17.52 -9.17
N VAL A 114 8.95 16.76 -8.14
CA VAL A 114 8.34 15.46 -7.85
C VAL A 114 7.99 15.37 -6.38
N TYR A 115 6.76 14.99 -6.10
CA TYR A 115 6.30 14.60 -4.77
C TYR A 115 6.06 13.11 -4.72
N ALA A 116 6.52 12.44 -3.66
CA ALA A 116 5.97 11.14 -3.27
C ALA A 116 4.67 11.39 -2.51
N VAL A 117 3.61 10.67 -2.90
CA VAL A 117 2.29 10.80 -2.30
C VAL A 117 1.91 9.47 -1.67
N ASP A 118 1.75 9.46 -0.35
CA ASP A 118 1.30 8.29 0.41
C ASP A 118 -0.09 8.55 1.00
N TYR A 119 -0.92 7.51 1.05
CA TYR A 119 -2.29 7.61 1.52
C TYR A 119 -2.83 6.25 1.98
N TYR A 120 -3.95 6.28 2.71
CA TYR A 120 -4.74 5.07 2.98
C TYR A 120 -5.79 4.84 1.91
N LEU A 121 -5.95 3.59 1.44
CA LEU A 121 -6.90 3.24 0.36
C LEU A 121 -8.36 3.54 0.70
N SER A 122 -8.69 3.70 1.99
CA SER A 122 -10.00 4.15 2.46
C SER A 122 -10.29 5.61 2.15
N ASP A 123 -9.25 6.44 1.96
CA ASP A 123 -9.34 7.88 1.75
C ASP A 123 -9.41 8.28 0.25
N ASN A 124 -9.64 7.31 -0.65
CA ASN A 124 -9.67 7.53 -2.11
C ASN A 124 -10.63 8.65 -2.54
N GLY A 125 -11.74 8.85 -1.83
CA GLY A 125 -12.70 9.90 -2.14
C GLY A 125 -12.10 11.31 -2.03
N ILE A 126 -11.47 11.60 -0.89
CA ILE A 126 -10.82 12.89 -0.67
C ILE A 126 -9.54 13.03 -1.51
N LEU A 127 -8.75 11.96 -1.62
CA LEU A 127 -7.57 11.91 -2.48
C LEU A 127 -7.87 12.32 -3.92
N ARG A 128 -8.92 11.73 -4.53
CA ARG A 128 -9.29 12.05 -5.91
C ARG A 128 -9.65 13.51 -6.07
N LYS A 129 -10.41 14.07 -5.14
CA LYS A 129 -10.78 15.50 -5.18
C LYS A 129 -9.57 16.41 -5.02
N VAL A 130 -8.63 16.07 -4.13
CA VAL A 130 -7.36 16.77 -3.96
C VAL A 130 -6.57 16.74 -5.27
N MET A 131 -6.34 15.55 -5.83
CA MET A 131 -5.54 15.39 -7.05
C MET A 131 -6.18 16.03 -8.28
N GLU A 132 -7.50 15.93 -8.45
CA GLU A 132 -8.23 16.65 -9.50
C GLU A 132 -8.02 18.17 -9.40
N THR A 133 -8.07 18.71 -8.18
CA THR A 133 -7.88 20.13 -7.94
C THR A 133 -6.44 20.56 -8.23
N LEU A 134 -5.45 19.82 -7.72
CA LEU A 134 -4.04 20.11 -7.93
C LEU A 134 -3.66 20.03 -9.41
N ILE A 135 -4.09 18.97 -10.11
CA ILE A 135 -3.84 18.83 -11.54
C ILE A 135 -4.55 19.92 -12.36
N SER A 136 -5.77 20.29 -12.00
CA SER A 136 -6.46 21.39 -12.67
C SER A 136 -5.75 22.74 -12.49
N LYS A 137 -5.08 22.97 -11.35
CA LYS A 137 -4.41 24.26 -11.05
C LYS A 137 -2.95 24.29 -11.52
N PHE A 138 -2.21 23.20 -11.34
CA PHE A 138 -0.76 23.15 -11.54
C PHE A 138 -0.33 22.21 -12.67
N GLY A 139 -1.27 21.46 -13.27
CA GLY A 139 -0.96 20.44 -14.26
C GLY A 139 -0.26 19.23 -13.64
N GLY A 140 0.67 18.64 -14.39
CA GLY A 140 1.45 17.50 -13.94
C GLY A 140 0.85 16.14 -14.27
N LYS A 141 1.53 15.09 -13.84
CA LYS A 141 1.22 13.68 -14.14
C LYS A 141 1.37 12.82 -12.89
N ILE A 142 0.59 11.75 -12.81
CA ILE A 142 0.70 10.75 -11.76
C ILE A 142 1.51 9.57 -12.29
N GLY A 143 2.69 9.35 -11.73
CA GLY A 143 3.50 8.16 -11.96
C GLY A 143 3.20 7.11 -10.91
N SER A 144 2.73 5.94 -11.31
CA SER A 144 2.40 4.83 -10.40
C SER A 144 2.96 3.55 -11.00
N ASP A 145 3.33 2.59 -10.13
CA ASP A 145 3.67 1.24 -10.58
C ASP A 145 2.37 0.49 -10.90
N THR A 146 2.10 0.26 -12.19
CA THR A 146 0.91 -0.45 -12.66
C THR A 146 1.29 -1.75 -13.35
N GLU A 147 0.43 -2.77 -13.25
CA GLU A 147 0.67 -4.10 -13.85
C GLU A 147 0.80 -4.07 -15.38
N ASP A 148 0.27 -3.03 -16.03
CA ASP A 148 0.30 -2.85 -17.49
C ASP A 148 1.50 -2.02 -17.99
N PHE A 149 2.45 -1.72 -17.09
CA PHE A 149 3.69 -0.99 -17.37
C PHE A 149 3.48 0.39 -18.02
N GLN A 150 2.30 0.99 -17.82
CA GLN A 150 2.07 2.37 -18.25
C GLN A 150 2.74 3.33 -17.25
N PRO A 151 3.57 4.27 -17.72
CA PRO A 151 4.32 5.14 -16.82
C PRO A 151 3.42 6.15 -16.09
N PHE A 152 2.21 6.40 -16.60
CA PHE A 152 1.29 7.39 -16.05
C PHE A 152 -0.14 6.89 -16.00
N VAL A 153 -0.83 7.28 -14.92
CA VAL A 153 -2.24 7.00 -14.69
C VAL A 153 -3.04 8.29 -14.57
N LYS A 154 -4.36 8.18 -14.70
CA LYS A 154 -5.30 9.27 -14.44
C LYS A 154 -5.75 9.25 -12.99
N VAL A 155 -6.30 10.37 -12.52
CA VAL A 155 -6.84 10.49 -11.15
C VAL A 155 -7.92 9.45 -10.86
N ASN A 156 -8.70 9.03 -11.86
CA ASN A 156 -9.74 8.03 -11.63
C ASN A 156 -9.21 6.60 -11.47
N GLU A 157 -7.90 6.39 -11.64
CA GLU A 157 -7.21 5.11 -11.57
C GLU A 157 -6.42 4.93 -10.25
N ILE A 158 -6.34 5.97 -9.40
CA ILE A 158 -5.72 5.94 -8.06
C ILE A 158 -6.71 5.81 -6.89
#